data_AF-C1J886-F1
#
_entry.id   AF-C1J886-F1
#
_cell.length_a   1.000
_cell.length_b   1.000
_cell.length_c   1.000
_cell.angle_alpha   90.00
_cell.angle_beta   90.00
_cell.angle_gamma   90.00
#
_symmetry.space_group_name_H-M   'P 1'
#
loop_
_entity.id
_entity.type
_entity.pdbx_description
1 polymer ?
#
loop_
_entity_poly.entity_id
_entity_poly.type
_entity_poly.pdbx_seq_one_letter_code
_entity_poly.pdbx_strand_id
1 'polypeptide(L)' 'SNRRTACIMLHKMQYKISLKALGLAAVGASTMTGILKTTFSYYAFLQTMGD' A
#
# COMPACT_ATOMS: atom_id res chain seq x y z
N SER A 1 -5.35 27.54 22.96
CA SER A 1 -5.75 27.95 21.60
C SER A 1 -5.28 26.99 20.50
N ASN A 2 -3.99 26.60 20.46
CA ASN A 2 -3.42 25.83 19.34
C ASN A 2 -3.82 24.33 19.25
N ARG A 3 -4.18 23.71 20.39
CA ARG A 3 -4.54 22.27 20.47
C ARG A 3 -5.81 21.94 19.67
N ARG A 4 -6.76 22.88 19.60
CA ARG A 4 -8.02 22.74 18.88
C ARG A 4 -7.79 22.75 17.37
N THR A 5 -6.93 23.64 16.89
CA THR A 5 -6.53 23.72 15.48
C THR A 5 -5.77 22.47 15.02
N ALA A 6 -4.83 21.98 15.83
CA ALA A 6 -4.13 20.73 15.56
C ALA A 6 -5.09 19.53 15.50
N CYS A 7 -6.05 19.43 16.42
CA CYS A 7 -7.08 18.38 16.39
C CYS A 7 -7.94 18.43 15.13
N ILE A 8 -8.35 19.62 14.69
CA ILE A 8 -9.13 19.80 13.45
C ILE A 8 -8.30 19.41 12.23
N MET A 9 -7.03 19.82 12.16
CA MET A 9 -6.13 19.49 11.06
C MET A 9 -5.84 17.98 10.98
N LEU A 10 -5.58 17.34 12.12
CA LEU A 10 -5.39 15.90 12.20
C LEU A 10 -6.67 15.16 11.80
N HIS A 11 -7.84 15.60 12.25
CA HIS A 11 -9.12 15.02 11.85
C HIS A 11 -9.39 15.19 10.34
N LYS A 12 -8.95 16.30 9.74
CA LYS A 12 -9.06 16.55 8.29
C LYS A 12 -8.04 15.73 7.47
N MET A 13 -6.84 15.50 7.99
CA MET A 13 -5.83 14.63 7.38
C MET A 13 -6.14 13.13 7.54
N GLN A 14 -6.71 12.74 8.69
CA GLN A 14 -7.20 11.39 8.97
C GLN A 14 -8.48 11.06 8.20
N TYR A 15 -9.22 12.07 7.73
CA TYR A 15 -10.10 11.94 6.57
C TYR A 15 -9.21 11.68 5.35
N LYS A 16 -8.74 10.43 5.28
CA LYS A 16 -7.92 9.88 4.21
C LYS A 16 -8.50 10.44 2.93
N ILE A 17 -7.77 11.35 2.29
CA ILE A 17 -8.19 11.93 1.02
C ILE A 17 -8.41 10.73 0.11
N SER A 18 -9.67 10.31 0.01
CA SER A 18 -10.09 9.10 -0.68
C SER A 18 -10.02 9.31 -2.19
N LEU A 19 -9.27 10.31 -2.63
CA LEU A 19 -8.84 10.49 -4.01
C LEU A 19 -7.70 9.53 -4.38
N LYS A 20 -7.03 8.90 -3.40
CA LYS A 20 -5.97 7.92 -3.73
C LYS A 20 -6.52 6.62 -4.35
N ALA A 21 -7.84 6.37 -4.28
CA ALA A 21 -8.44 5.10 -4.71
C ALA A 21 -9.46 5.21 -5.86
N LEU A 22 -9.65 6.37 -6.48
CA LEU A 22 -10.56 6.51 -7.63
C LEU A 22 -9.96 5.99 -8.95
N GLY A 23 -8.98 5.08 -8.90
CA GLY A 23 -8.36 4.45 -10.08
C GLY A 23 -6.88 4.07 -9.95
N LEU A 24 -6.12 4.67 -9.01
CA LEU A 24 -4.65 4.48 -8.91
C LEU A 24 -4.17 3.60 -7.74
N ALA A 25 -4.81 3.63 -6.55
CA ALA A 25 -4.39 2.74 -5.45
C ALA A 25 -4.65 1.26 -5.75
N ALA A 26 -5.70 0.96 -6.52
CA ALA A 26 -5.94 -0.39 -7.01
C ALA A 26 -4.78 -0.87 -7.90
N VAL A 27 -4.22 0.00 -8.74
CA VAL A 27 -3.03 -0.30 -9.55
C VAL A 27 -1.81 -0.51 -8.66
N GLY A 28 -1.54 0.39 -7.70
CA GLY A 28 -0.39 0.25 -6.79
C GLY A 28 -0.40 -1.05 -5.99
N ALA A 29 -1.54 -1.43 -5.40
CA ALA A 29 -1.66 -2.67 -4.63
C ALA A 29 -1.66 -3.92 -5.53
N SER A 30 -2.32 -3.87 -6.70
CA SER A 30 -2.35 -5.00 -7.64
C SER A 30 -0.98 -5.25 -8.28
N THR A 31 -0.28 -4.19 -8.69
CA THR A 31 1.08 -4.25 -9.22
C THR A 31 2.04 -4.78 -8.16
N MET A 32 1.98 -4.27 -6.92
CA MET A 32 2.81 -4.76 -5.82
C MET A 32 2.54 -6.25 -5.52
N THR A 33 1.27 -6.66 -5.52
CA THR A 33 0.88 -8.07 -5.33
C THR A 33 1.40 -8.95 -6.47
N GLY A 34 1.35 -8.46 -7.71
CA GLY A 34 1.93 -9.15 -8.87
C GLY A 34 3.44 -9.36 -8.74
N ILE A 35 4.18 -8.30 -8.39
CA ILE A 35 5.64 -8.35 -8.17
C ILE A 35 5.99 -9.32 -7.03
N LEU A 36 5.24 -9.27 -5.92
CA LEU A 36 5.47 -10.16 -4.79
C LEU A 36 5.19 -11.62 -5.15
N LYS A 37 4.13 -11.89 -5.93
CA LYS A 37 3.80 -13.25 -6.39
C LYS A 37 4.89 -13.81 -7.30
N THR A 38 5.37 -13.04 -8.28
CA THR A 38 6.44 -13.50 -9.17
C THR A 38 7.75 -13.72 -8.41
N THR A 39 8.11 -12.78 -7.51
CA THR A 39 9.31 -12.89 -6.68
C THR A 39 9.26 -14.13 -5.78
N PHE A 40 8.14 -14.33 -5.09
CA PHE A 40 7.94 -15.48 -4.21
C PHE A 40 7.94 -16.79 -5.00
N SER A 41 7.25 -16.84 -6.15
CA SER A 41 7.22 -18.03 -7.02
C SER A 41 8.61 -18.37 -7.56
N TYR A 42 9.40 -17.36 -7.95
CA TYR A 42 10.75 -17.57 -8.46
C TYR A 42 11.71 -18.02 -7.36
N TYR A 43 11.60 -17.42 -6.17
CA TYR A 43 12.38 -17.84 -5.00
C TYR A 43 12.05 -19.30 -4.61
N ALA A 44 10.77 -19.64 -4.53
CA ALA A 44 10.34 -21.01 -4.23
C ALA A 44 10.82 -22.01 -5.29
N PHE A 45 10.76 -21.65 -6.57
CA PHE A 45 11.27 -22.49 -7.67
C PHE A 45 12.78 -22.73 -7.57
N LEU A 46 13.57 -21.68 -7.31
CA LEU A 46 15.01 -21.83 -7.08
C LEU A 46 15.30 -22.68 -5.85
N GLN A 47 14.51 -22.53 -4.79
CA GLN A 47 14.65 -23.33 -3.58
C GLN A 47 14.40 -24.81 -3.87
N THR A 48 13.36 -25.14 -4.65
CA THR A 48 13.07 -26.53 -5.05
C THR A 48 14.10 -27.15 -6.01
N MET A 49 14.97 -26.35 -6.62
CA MET A 49 16.06 -26.83 -7.49
C MET A 49 17.42 -26.87 -6.80
N GLY A 50 17.53 -26.22 -5.63
CA GLY A 50 18.72 -26.23 -4.79
C GLY A 50 18.73 -27.34 -3.74
N ASP A 51 17.60 -27.99 -3.52
CA ASP A 51 17.44 -29.28 -2.85
C ASP A 51 17.53 -30.44 -3.86
#